data_AF-A0A6I6G7N5-F1
#
_entry.id   AF-A0A6I6G7N5-F1
#
_cell.length_a   1.000
_cell.length_b   1.000
_cell.length_c   1.000
_cell.angle_alpha   90.00
_cell.angle_beta   90.00
_cell.angle_gamma   90.00
#
_symmetry.space_group_name_H-M   'P 1'
#
loop_
_entity.id
_entity.type
_entity.pdbx_description
1 polymer ?
#
loop_
_entity_poly.entity_id
_entity_poly.type
_entity_poly.pdbx_seq_one_letter_code
_entity_poly.pdbx_strand_id
1 'polypeptide(L)'
;MTYSVAQLATVQECDAVLAIANKEKADVQFRQTSIQRQQANYAESSVEIATELSAVNAEIAAYASIIGSLPEGPAKEEAEVKKKKLEYRQFLLTERQDDYGSVALLEKEMELGQLEKQVAEIDVFIAAVQTRKAAL
;
A
#
# COMPACT_ATOMS: atom_id res chain seq x y z
N MET A 1 -9.40 19.48 17.77
CA MET A 1 -9.03 19.31 19.20
C MET A 1 -8.74 20.68 19.80
N THR A 2 -8.92 20.87 21.11
CA THR A 2 -8.56 22.14 21.78
C THR A 2 -7.27 21.93 22.56
N TYR A 3 -6.18 22.56 22.13
CA TYR A 3 -4.89 22.44 22.79
C TYR A 3 -4.75 23.46 23.93
N SER A 4 -4.06 23.07 25.01
CA SER A 4 -3.83 23.95 26.17
C SER A 4 -2.72 24.98 25.93
N VAL A 5 -2.72 25.64 24.76
CA VAL A 5 -1.68 26.61 24.35
C VAL A 5 -1.60 27.85 25.25
N ALA A 6 -2.62 28.11 26.07
CA ALA A 6 -2.62 29.17 27.07
C ALA A 6 -1.46 29.06 28.08
N GLN A 7 -0.89 27.86 28.25
CA GLN A 7 0.27 27.62 29.12
C GLN A 7 1.58 28.20 28.56
N LEU A 8 1.66 28.48 27.25
CA LEU A 8 2.80 29.17 26.65
C LEU A 8 2.71 30.64 27.04
N ALA A 9 3.68 31.14 27.82
CA ALA A 9 3.69 32.48 28.39
C ALA A 9 4.60 33.44 27.61
N THR A 10 5.52 32.90 26.81
CA THR A 10 6.48 33.70 26.03
C THR A 10 6.45 33.34 24.55
N VAL A 11 6.86 34.32 23.74
CA VAL A 11 7.08 34.15 22.29
C VAL A 11 8.11 33.04 22.02
N GLN A 12 9.13 32.94 22.86
CA GLN A 12 10.21 31.95 22.76
C GLN A 12 9.71 30.51 22.99
N GLU A 13 8.82 30.29 23.97
CA GLU A 13 8.18 28.99 24.18
C GLU A 13 7.32 28.59 22.97
N CYS A 14 6.57 29.54 22.41
CA CYS A 14 5.79 29.31 21.18
C CYS A 14 6.70 28.92 20.02
N ASP A 15 7.83 29.60 19.84
CA ASP A 15 8.80 29.29 18.78
C ASP A 15 9.45 27.92 18.95
N ALA A 16 9.78 27.52 20.18
CA ALA A 16 10.28 26.18 20.47
C ALA A 16 9.25 25.09 20.09
N VAL A 17 7.98 25.28 20.48
CA VAL A 17 6.91 24.34 20.14
C VAL A 17 6.65 24.30 18.63
N LEU A 18 6.64 25.44 17.96
CA LEU A 18 6.49 25.50 16.50
C LEU A 18 7.65 24.81 15.78
N ALA A 19 8.89 24.96 16.25
CA ALA A 19 10.03 24.26 15.67
C ALA A 19 9.87 22.73 15.76
N ILE A 20 9.41 22.23 16.91
CA ILE A 20 9.12 20.79 17.10
C ILE A 20 8.00 20.34 16.16
N ALA A 21 6.88 21.06 16.14
CA ALA A 21 5.72 20.69 15.32
C ALA A 21 6.02 20.70 13.82
N ASN A 22 6.78 21.69 13.35
CA ASN A 22 7.17 21.77 11.94
C ASN A 22 8.16 20.66 11.55
N LYS A 23 9.04 20.25 12.47
CA LYS A 23 9.92 19.10 12.26
C LYS A 23 9.11 17.80 12.13
N GLU A 24 8.21 17.55 13.07
CA GLU A 24 7.32 16.38 13.02
C GLU A 24 6.49 16.36 11.72
N LYS A 25 5.94 17.52 11.33
CA LYS A 25 5.22 17.65 10.05
C LYS A 25 6.09 17.24 8.87
N ALA A 26 7.33 17.72 8.82
CA ALA A 26 8.26 17.39 7.74
C ALA A 26 8.58 15.88 7.70
N ASP A 27 8.79 15.26 8.86
CA ASP A 27 9.07 13.82 8.97
C ASP A 27 7.86 12.98 8.48
N VAL A 28 6.64 13.35 8.88
CA VAL A 28 5.40 12.70 8.42
C VAL A 28 5.20 12.89 6.92
N GLN A 29 5.41 14.10 6.38
CA GLN A 29 5.30 14.39 4.94
C GLN A 29 6.35 13.66 4.10
N PHE A 30 7.56 13.47 4.63
CA PHE A 30 8.58 12.65 3.99
C PHE A 30 8.13 11.19 3.88
N ARG A 31 7.61 10.63 4.98
CA ARG A 31 7.03 9.28 4.97
C ARG A 31 5.86 9.18 4.00
N GLN A 32 4.98 10.18 3.96
CA GLN A 32 3.84 10.25 3.04
C GLN A 32 4.31 10.12 1.58
N THR A 33 5.32 10.89 1.18
CA THR A 33 5.91 10.83 -0.17
C THR A 33 6.44 9.43 -0.49
N SER A 34 7.08 8.77 0.48
CA SER A 34 7.60 7.41 0.30
C SER A 34 6.47 6.40 0.07
N ILE A 35 5.41 6.46 0.88
CA ILE A 35 4.25 5.57 0.76
C ILE A 35 3.46 5.82 -0.52
N GLN A 36 3.29 7.07 -0.95
CA GLN A 36 2.66 7.38 -2.24
C GLN A 36 3.37 6.73 -3.42
N ARG A 37 4.71 6.71 -3.41
CA ARG A 37 5.49 6.01 -4.45
C ARG A 37 5.28 4.50 -4.40
N GLN A 38 5.22 3.92 -3.20
CA GLN A 38 4.92 2.49 -3.04
C GLN A 38 3.51 2.15 -3.53
N GLN A 39 2.50 2.94 -3.16
CA GLN A 39 1.12 2.77 -3.60
C GLN A 39 1.01 2.74 -5.13
N ALA A 40 1.66 3.68 -5.83
CA ALA A 40 1.65 3.70 -7.30
C ALA A 40 2.20 2.40 -7.92
N ASN A 41 3.33 1.90 -7.39
CA ASN A 41 3.93 0.65 -7.85
C ASN A 41 3.04 -0.56 -7.55
N TYR A 42 2.37 -0.56 -6.39
CA TYR A 42 1.47 -1.64 -5.97
C TYR A 42 0.18 -1.63 -6.81
N ALA A 43 -0.31 -0.44 -7.19
CA ALA A 43 -1.47 -0.32 -8.07
C ALA A 43 -1.21 -0.99 -9.43
N GLU A 44 -0.07 -0.71 -10.05
CA GLU A 44 0.36 -1.35 -11.29
C GLU A 44 0.54 -2.86 -11.12
N SER A 45 1.34 -3.27 -10.12
CA SER A 45 1.63 -4.68 -9.86
C SER A 45 0.38 -5.51 -9.55
N SER A 46 -0.58 -4.96 -8.81
CA SER A 46 -1.81 -5.66 -8.44
C SER A 46 -2.67 -6.02 -9.65
N VAL A 47 -2.73 -5.13 -10.66
CA VAL A 47 -3.46 -5.34 -11.91
C VAL A 47 -2.75 -6.37 -12.77
N GLU A 48 -1.43 -6.29 -12.89
CA GLU A 48 -0.61 -7.27 -13.62
C GLU A 48 -0.79 -8.68 -13.04
N ILE A 49 -0.62 -8.83 -11.72
CA ILE A 49 -0.74 -10.12 -11.03
C ILE A 49 -2.15 -10.71 -11.21
N ALA A 50 -3.20 -9.89 -11.05
CA ALA A 50 -4.57 -10.35 -11.23
C ALA A 50 -4.84 -10.81 -12.67
N THR A 51 -4.32 -10.08 -13.65
CA THR A 51 -4.45 -10.42 -15.08
C THR A 51 -3.72 -11.72 -15.40
N GLU A 52 -2.48 -11.87 -14.91
CA GLU A 52 -1.67 -13.07 -15.13
C GLU A 52 -2.27 -14.31 -14.46
N LEU A 53 -2.75 -14.18 -13.22
CA LEU A 53 -3.47 -15.26 -12.52
C LEU A 53 -4.73 -15.68 -13.30
N SER A 54 -5.51 -14.73 -13.81
CA SER A 54 -6.69 -15.04 -14.62
C SER A 54 -6.32 -15.82 -15.88
N ALA A 55 -5.23 -15.44 -16.56
CA ALA A 55 -4.76 -16.14 -17.76
C ALA A 55 -4.28 -17.56 -17.43
N VAL A 56 -3.42 -17.72 -16.41
CA VAL A 56 -2.90 -19.02 -15.98
C VAL A 56 -4.05 -19.96 -15.55
N ASN A 57 -5.05 -19.44 -14.84
CA ASN A 57 -6.24 -20.22 -14.46
C ASN A 57 -7.03 -20.72 -15.67
N ALA A 58 -7.20 -19.88 -16.69
CA ALA A 58 -7.86 -20.27 -17.92
C ALA A 58 -7.07 -21.35 -18.68
N GLU A 59 -5.74 -21.23 -18.73
CA GLU A 59 -4.87 -22.24 -19.34
C GLU A 59 -4.93 -23.58 -18.58
N ILE A 60 -4.88 -23.57 -17.25
CA ILE A 60 -5.03 -24.77 -16.42
C ILE A 60 -6.36 -25.46 -16.70
N ALA A 61 -7.47 -24.70 -16.79
CA ALA A 61 -8.78 -25.24 -17.11
C ALA A 61 -8.83 -25.86 -18.53
N ALA A 62 -8.21 -25.22 -19.51
CA ALA A 62 -8.10 -25.75 -20.87
C ALA A 62 -7.31 -27.07 -20.89
N TYR A 63 -6.15 -27.13 -20.23
CA TYR A 63 -5.36 -28.37 -20.13
C TYR A 63 -6.10 -29.46 -19.37
N ALA A 64 -6.86 -29.14 -18.32
CA ALA A 64 -7.69 -30.12 -17.63
C ALA A 64 -8.75 -30.75 -18.56
N SER A 65 -9.38 -29.93 -19.42
CA SER A 65 -10.31 -30.43 -20.44
C SER A 65 -9.61 -31.30 -21.49
N ILE A 66 -8.42 -30.90 -21.95
CA ILE A 66 -7.63 -31.68 -22.93
C ILE A 66 -7.27 -33.05 -22.34
N ILE A 67 -6.69 -33.07 -21.13
CA ILE A 67 -6.29 -34.31 -20.44
C ILE A 67 -7.49 -35.25 -20.26
N GLY A 68 -8.67 -34.72 -19.93
CA GLY A 68 -9.90 -35.50 -19.78
C GLY A 68 -10.42 -36.11 -21.10
N SER A 69 -10.02 -35.56 -22.25
CA SER A 69 -10.41 -36.04 -23.58
C SER A 69 -9.39 -36.97 -24.24
N LEU A 70 -8.15 -36.98 -23.76
CA LEU A 70 -7.07 -37.77 -24.34
C LEU A 70 -7.06 -39.21 -23.79
N PRO A 71 -6.82 -40.21 -24.65
CA PRO A 71 -6.55 -41.57 -24.19
C PRO A 71 -5.20 -41.63 -23.45
N GLU A 72 -5.02 -42.69 -22.66
CA GLU A 72 -3.73 -42.95 -22.00
C GLU A 72 -2.59 -43.07 -23.03
N GLY A 73 -1.46 -42.45 -22.70
CA GLY A 73 -0.27 -42.48 -23.54
C GLY A 73 0.53 -41.18 -23.51
N PRO A 74 1.59 -41.08 -24.35
CA PRO A 74 2.57 -40.00 -24.27
C PRO A 74 1.97 -38.59 -24.42
N ALA A 75 0.92 -38.44 -25.23
CA ALA A 75 0.27 -37.14 -25.43
C ALA A 75 -0.46 -36.65 -24.16
N LYS A 76 -1.06 -37.57 -23.39
CA LYS A 76 -1.72 -37.24 -22.13
C LYS A 76 -0.69 -36.90 -21.05
N GLU A 77 0.38 -37.68 -20.95
CA GLU A 77 1.51 -37.40 -20.05
C GLU A 77 2.13 -36.02 -20.33
N GLU A 78 2.33 -35.65 -21.59
CA GLU A 78 2.84 -34.32 -21.95
C GLU A 78 1.89 -33.19 -21.52
N ALA A 79 0.58 -33.38 -21.72
CA ALA A 79 -0.43 -32.42 -21.28
C ALA A 79 -0.46 -32.27 -19.74
N GLU A 80 -0.32 -33.37 -18.99
CA GLU A 80 -0.21 -33.35 -17.53
C GLU A 80 1.04 -32.62 -17.05
N VAL A 81 2.19 -32.82 -17.70
CA VAL A 81 3.43 -32.08 -17.40
C VAL A 81 3.25 -30.58 -17.63
N LYS A 82 2.61 -30.18 -18.73
CA LYS A 82 2.32 -28.76 -19.02
C LYS A 82 1.39 -28.15 -17.98
N LYS A 83 0.31 -28.86 -17.62
CA LYS A 83 -0.60 -28.45 -16.55
C LYS A 83 0.14 -28.23 -15.23
N LYS A 84 1.01 -29.18 -14.84
CA LYS A 84 1.78 -29.08 -13.59
C LYS A 84 2.73 -27.88 -13.56
N LYS A 85 3.31 -27.50 -14.69
CA LYS A 85 4.11 -26.26 -14.81
C LYS A 85 3.27 -25.02 -14.63
N LEU A 86 2.04 -25.00 -15.16
CA LEU A 86 1.11 -23.89 -14.97
C LEU A 86 0.63 -23.78 -13.52
N GLU A 87 0.34 -24.90 -12.86
CA GLU A 87 0.00 -24.94 -11.42
C GLU A 87 1.15 -24.37 -10.56
N TYR A 88 2.40 -24.69 -10.90
CA TYR A 88 3.55 -24.09 -10.21
C TYR A 88 3.65 -22.58 -10.44
N ARG A 89 3.37 -22.10 -11.66
CA ARG A 89 3.31 -20.66 -11.96
C ARG A 89 2.17 -19.97 -11.20
N GLN A 90 1.00 -20.59 -11.14
CA GLN A 90 -0.15 -20.11 -10.37
C GLN A 90 0.21 -19.95 -8.89
N PHE A 91 0.91 -20.94 -8.30
CA PHE A 91 1.40 -20.88 -6.94
C PHE A 91 2.30 -19.65 -6.70
N LEU A 92 3.33 -19.46 -7.53
CA LEU A 92 4.24 -18.30 -7.39
C LEU A 92 3.52 -16.95 -7.55
N LEU A 93 2.55 -16.87 -8.46
CA LEU A 93 1.75 -15.65 -8.66
C LEU A 93 0.81 -15.38 -7.46
N THR A 94 0.32 -16.43 -6.81
CA THR A 94 -0.50 -16.32 -5.60
C THR A 94 0.35 -15.79 -4.44
N GLU A 95 1.57 -16.31 -4.25
CA GLU A 95 2.49 -15.76 -3.25
C GLU A 95 2.79 -14.28 -3.53
N ARG A 96 3.04 -13.92 -4.79
CA ARG A 96 3.26 -12.51 -5.17
C ARG A 96 2.00 -11.64 -4.97
N GLN A 97 0.81 -12.21 -5.09
CA GLN A 97 -0.46 -11.51 -4.83
C GLN A 97 -0.60 -11.13 -3.35
N ASP A 98 -0.07 -11.94 -2.43
CA ASP A 98 -0.10 -11.60 -1.00
C ASP A 98 0.76 -10.36 -0.72
N ASP A 99 1.92 -10.24 -1.38
CA ASP A 99 2.86 -9.13 -1.17
C ASP A 99 2.50 -7.85 -1.95
N TYR A 100 1.94 -7.98 -3.16
CA TYR A 100 1.75 -6.87 -4.11
C TYR A 100 0.35 -6.81 -4.74
N GLY A 101 -0.57 -7.66 -4.29
CA GLY A 101 -1.95 -7.68 -4.78
C GLY A 101 -2.81 -6.57 -4.20
N SER A 102 -4.12 -6.67 -4.45
CA SER A 102 -5.10 -5.66 -4.05
C SER A 102 -5.16 -5.44 -2.53
N VAL A 103 -4.92 -6.48 -1.73
CA VAL A 103 -4.90 -6.36 -0.26
C VAL A 103 -3.73 -5.48 0.19
N ALA A 104 -2.52 -5.78 -0.31
CA ALA A 104 -1.33 -5.01 0.01
C ALA A 104 -1.42 -3.55 -0.50
N LEU A 105 -2.05 -3.33 -1.66
CA LEU A 105 -2.37 -1.99 -2.15
C LEU A 105 -3.28 -1.23 -1.17
N LEU A 106 -4.39 -1.85 -0.74
CA LEU A 106 -5.34 -1.22 0.19
C LEU A 106 -4.69 -0.89 1.54
N GLU A 107 -3.73 -1.69 2.00
CA GLU A 107 -2.95 -1.39 3.20
C GLU A 107 -2.14 -0.08 3.03
N LYS A 108 -1.49 0.11 1.87
CA LYS A 108 -0.76 1.35 1.55
C LYS A 108 -1.68 2.56 1.45
N GLU A 109 -2.87 2.39 0.88
CA GLU A 109 -3.88 3.45 0.82
C GLU A 109 -4.39 3.86 2.20
N MET A 110 -4.61 2.87 3.07
CA MET A 110 -4.99 3.13 4.47
C MET A 110 -3.87 3.87 5.21
N GLU A 111 -2.60 3.42 5.09
CA GLU A 111 -1.44 4.09 5.69
C GLU A 111 -1.35 5.55 5.21
N LEU A 112 -1.51 5.78 3.91
CA LEU A 112 -1.49 7.12 3.32
C LEU A 112 -2.58 8.01 3.92
N GLY A 113 -3.81 7.51 4.00
CA GLY A 113 -4.93 8.25 4.58
C GLY A 113 -4.76 8.55 6.08
N GLN A 114 -4.02 7.72 6.83
CA GLN A 114 -3.66 7.99 8.21
C GLN A 114 -2.62 9.12 8.31
N LEU A 115 -1.59 9.08 7.46
CA LEU A 115 -0.56 10.12 7.42
C LEU A 115 -1.16 11.48 7.04
N GLU A 116 -2.09 11.53 6.09
CA GLU A 116 -2.82 12.75 5.72
C GLU A 116 -3.57 13.36 6.91
N LYS A 117 -4.26 12.52 7.69
CA LYS A 117 -4.95 12.97 8.90
C LYS A 117 -3.98 13.47 9.97
N GLN A 118 -2.83 12.81 10.12
CA GLN A 118 -1.79 13.24 11.06
C GLN A 118 -1.22 14.61 10.67
N VAL A 119 -0.92 14.84 9.38
CA VAL A 119 -0.48 16.16 8.88
C VAL A 119 -1.53 17.23 9.15
N ALA A 120 -2.80 16.94 8.86
CA ALA A 120 -3.90 17.88 9.09
C ALA A 120 -4.05 18.25 10.57
N GLU A 121 -3.91 17.29 11.49
CA GLU A 121 -3.96 17.55 12.94
C GLU A 121 -2.75 18.39 13.39
N ILE A 122 -1.55 18.10 12.90
CA ILE A 122 -0.35 18.92 13.18
C ILE A 122 -0.55 20.36 12.69
N ASP A 123 -1.19 20.57 11.55
CA ASP A 123 -1.51 21.90 11.04
C ASP A 123 -2.48 22.67 11.93
N VAL A 124 -3.50 21.99 12.48
CA VAL A 124 -4.39 22.58 13.49
C VAL A 124 -3.62 22.96 14.75
N PHE A 125 -2.67 22.12 15.20
CA PHE A 125 -1.80 22.42 16.33
C PHE A 125 -0.91 23.64 16.09
N ILE A 126 -0.23 23.70 14.95
CA ILE A 126 0.62 24.83 14.55
C ILE A 126 -0.21 26.12 14.53
N ALA A 127 -1.40 26.10 13.93
CA ALA A 127 -2.28 27.27 13.87
C ALA A 127 -2.71 27.76 15.27
N ALA A 128 -3.00 26.84 16.20
CA ALA A 128 -3.34 27.20 17.58
C ALA A 128 -2.16 27.86 18.30
N VAL A 129 -0.93 27.35 18.13
CA VAL A 129 0.28 27.92 18.74
C VAL A 129 0.63 29.27 18.11
N GLN A 130 0.47 29.43 16.79
CA GLN A 130 0.67 30.71 16.11
C GLN A 130 -0.33 31.77 16.60
N THR A 131 -1.59 31.39 16.77
CA THR A 131 -2.62 32.27 17.33
C THR A 131 -2.26 32.71 18.75
N ARG A 132 -1.78 31.79 19.60
CA ARG A 132 -1.29 32.13 20.93
C ARG A 132 -0.09 33.07 20.88
N LYS A 133 0.89 32.79 20.03
CA LYS A 133 2.10 33.62 19.85
C LYS A 133 1.75 35.05 19.46
N ALA A 134 0.76 35.25 18.59
CA ALA A 134 0.31 36.56 18.16
C ALA A 134 -0.43 37.36 19.27
N ALA A 135 -0.88 36.68 20.33
CA ALA A 135 -1.57 37.28 21.46
C ALA A 135 -0.66 37.55 22.68
N LEU A 136 0.66 37.29 22.56
CA LEU A 136 1.71 37.55 23.55
C LEU A 136 2.56 38.74 23.11
#